data_AF-A0A1G3H8D1-F1
#
_entry.id   AF-A0A1G3H8D1-F1
#
_cell.length_a   1.000
_cell.length_b   1.000
_cell.length_c   1.000
_cell.angle_alpha   90.00
_cell.angle_beta   90.00
_cell.angle_gamma   90.00
#
_symmetry.space_group_name_H-M   'P 1'
#
loop_
_entity.id
_entity.type
_entity.pdbx_description
1 polymer ?
#
loop_
_entity_poly.entity_id
_entity_poly.type
_entity_poly.pdbx_seq_one_letter_code
_entity_poly.pdbx_strand_id
1 'polypeptide(L)'
;MGGGVLRTTHDAELVRLTRQYAAFAGTTRNALSLISGLRAGNTITLHAADEDASFTPPTAPMGWGRVQRILNLARAGLASLGIGAPLPLQMAAALMGGTIAVGDALVRLPGVLRMYSAGADWTDIAHAFALAASPTGQLHRRAGTRAAVP
;
A
#
# COMPACT_ATOMS: atom_id res chain seq x y z
N MET A 1 -23.64 -29.65 12.54
CA MET A 1 -22.19 -29.75 12.27
C MET A 1 -21.89 -28.94 11.02
N GLY A 2 -21.26 -27.76 11.11
CA GLY A 2 -21.02 -26.90 9.93
C GLY A 2 -19.93 -25.83 10.07
N GLY A 3 -19.26 -25.75 11.23
CA GLY A 3 -18.24 -24.71 11.50
C GLY A 3 -16.82 -25.05 11.02
N GLY A 4 -16.52 -26.31 10.72
CA GLY A 4 -15.16 -26.75 10.39
C GLY A 4 -14.68 -26.25 9.03
N VAL A 5 -15.51 -26.36 7.99
CA VAL A 5 -15.10 -26.03 6.60
C VAL A 5 -14.85 -24.53 6.42
N LEU A 6 -15.69 -23.67 7.01
CA LEU A 6 -15.55 -22.22 6.89
C LEU A 6 -14.27 -21.70 7.57
N ARG A 7 -13.92 -22.27 8.73
CA ARG A 7 -12.69 -21.90 9.46
C ARG A 7 -11.46 -22.37 8.70
N THR A 8 -11.45 -23.61 8.22
CA THR A 8 -10.33 -24.15 7.43
C THR A 8 -10.11 -23.40 6.12
N THR A 9 -11.17 -23.05 5.38
CA THR A 9 -11.04 -22.26 4.14
C THR A 9 -10.55 -20.85 4.41
N HIS A 10 -11.01 -20.24 5.51
CA HIS A 10 -10.51 -18.93 5.95
C HIS A 10 -9.01 -18.97 6.25
N ASP A 11 -8.56 -19.96 7.03
CA ASP A 11 -7.16 -20.13 7.39
C ASP A 11 -6.29 -20.44 6.17
N ALA A 12 -6.77 -21.27 5.24
CA ALA A 12 -6.07 -21.59 4.00
C ALA A 12 -5.86 -20.35 3.12
N GLU A 13 -6.89 -19.50 2.94
CA GLU A 13 -6.77 -18.27 2.15
C GLU A 13 -5.85 -17.24 2.83
N LEU A 14 -5.92 -17.11 4.16
CA LEU A 14 -5.01 -16.25 4.92
C LEU A 14 -3.55 -16.66 4.69
N VAL A 15 -3.25 -17.96 4.80
CA VAL A 15 -1.90 -18.51 4.57
C VAL A 15 -1.47 -18.29 3.11
N ARG A 16 -2.34 -18.57 2.14
CA ARG A 16 -2.05 -18.40 0.71
C ARG A 16 -1.69 -16.95 0.38
N LEU A 17 -2.53 -16.01 0.81
CA LEU A 17 -2.31 -14.59 0.57
C LEU A 17 -1.08 -14.07 1.32
N THR A 18 -0.87 -14.48 2.57
CA THR A 18 0.32 -14.08 3.34
C THR A 18 1.60 -14.47 2.60
N ARG A 19 1.69 -15.69 2.04
CA ARG A 19 2.83 -16.11 1.22
C ARG A 19 2.96 -15.26 -0.06
N GLN A 20 1.85 -15.02 -0.75
CA GLN A 20 1.81 -14.22 -1.99
C GLN A 20 2.27 -12.77 -1.80
N TYR A 21 2.06 -12.19 -0.62
CA TYR A 21 2.40 -10.79 -0.32
C TYR A 21 3.62 -10.63 0.57
N ALA A 22 4.28 -11.71 1.01
CA ALA A 22 5.46 -11.65 1.89
C ALA A 22 6.60 -10.80 1.32
N ALA A 23 6.96 -11.00 0.05
CA ALA A 23 8.01 -10.22 -0.61
C ALA A 23 7.64 -8.73 -0.73
N PHE A 24 6.37 -8.44 -1.03
CA PHE A 24 5.87 -7.07 -1.11
C PHE A 24 5.87 -6.38 0.27
N ALA A 25 5.54 -7.11 1.33
CA ALA A 25 5.49 -6.59 2.69
C ALA A 25 6.87 -6.58 3.39
N GLY A 26 7.92 -7.06 2.72
CA GLY A 26 9.26 -7.27 3.26
C GLY A 26 9.38 -8.50 4.18
N THR A 27 8.33 -8.85 4.93
CA THR A 27 8.33 -10.02 5.82
C THR A 27 6.97 -10.72 5.84
N THR A 28 6.97 -12.00 6.23
CA THR A 28 5.73 -12.77 6.46
C THR A 28 4.86 -12.15 7.56
N ARG A 29 5.47 -11.58 8.62
CA ARG A 29 4.76 -10.91 9.72
C ARG A 29 4.00 -9.67 9.22
N ASN A 30 4.64 -8.84 8.40
CA ASN A 30 4.00 -7.67 7.81
C ASN A 30 2.89 -8.06 6.84
N ALA A 31 3.11 -9.07 6.00
CA ALA A 31 2.08 -9.59 5.10
C ALA A 31 0.87 -10.11 5.88
N LEU A 32 1.10 -10.84 6.97
CA LEU A 32 0.03 -11.32 7.84
C LEU A 32 -0.76 -10.16 8.45
N SER A 33 -0.07 -9.10 8.93
CA SER A 33 -0.72 -7.90 9.46
C SER A 33 -1.58 -7.21 8.40
N LEU A 34 -1.06 -7.04 7.18
CA LEU A 34 -1.83 -6.48 6.05
C LEU A 34 -3.09 -7.29 5.74
N ILE A 35 -2.93 -8.60 5.53
CA ILE A 35 -4.03 -9.45 5.09
C ILE A 35 -5.10 -9.54 6.18
N SER A 36 -4.72 -9.78 7.43
CA SER A 36 -5.66 -9.89 8.55
C SER A 36 -6.30 -8.54 8.90
N GLY A 37 -5.52 -7.46 8.92
CA GLY A 37 -6.01 -6.11 9.19
C GLY A 37 -7.00 -5.62 8.15
N LEU A 38 -6.72 -5.81 6.85
CA LEU A 38 -7.65 -5.48 5.78
C LEU A 38 -8.91 -6.36 5.78
N ARG A 39 -8.76 -7.65 6.12
CA ARG A 39 -9.90 -8.58 6.23
C ARG A 39 -10.85 -8.16 7.35
N ALA A 40 -10.31 -7.73 8.47
CA ALA A 40 -11.04 -7.40 9.69
C ALA A 40 -11.40 -5.92 9.84
N GLY A 41 -10.79 -5.02 9.06
CA GLY A 41 -10.90 -3.57 9.26
C GLY A 41 -10.12 -3.05 10.48
N ASN A 42 -9.10 -3.79 10.92
CA ASN A 42 -8.30 -3.45 12.09
C ASN A 42 -7.04 -2.67 11.73
N THR A 43 -6.41 -2.06 12.73
CA THR A 43 -5.10 -1.42 12.59
C THR A 43 -4.06 -2.41 12.05
N ILE A 44 -3.32 -1.94 11.06
CA ILE A 44 -2.20 -2.65 10.43
C ILE A 44 -0.93 -1.98 10.93
N THR A 45 0.05 -2.80 11.30
CA THR A 45 1.38 -2.35 11.73
C THR A 45 2.43 -3.09 10.92
N LEU A 46 3.29 -2.32 10.27
CA LEU A 46 4.37 -2.78 9.42
C LEU A 46 5.69 -2.42 10.09
N HIS A 47 6.57 -3.40 10.21
CA HIS A 47 7.88 -3.20 10.82
C HIS A 47 9.00 -3.27 9.79
N ALA A 48 10.00 -2.40 9.93
CA ALA A 48 11.30 -2.53 9.25
C ALA A 48 12.43 -2.15 10.21
N ALA A 49 13.67 -2.34 9.77
CA ALA A 49 14.84 -2.07 10.61
C ALA A 49 14.93 -0.60 11.05
N ASP A 50 14.59 0.31 10.15
CA ASP A 50 14.80 1.75 10.35
C ASP A 50 13.52 2.52 10.67
N GLU A 51 12.35 1.99 10.27
CA GLU A 51 11.09 2.71 10.42
C GLU A 51 9.86 1.80 10.41
N ASP A 52 8.93 2.07 11.33
CA ASP A 52 7.64 1.41 11.42
C ASP A 52 6.53 2.28 10.81
N ALA A 53 5.48 1.64 10.31
CA ALA A 53 4.27 2.33 9.85
C ALA A 53 3.03 1.67 10.44
N SER A 54 2.08 2.49 10.91
CA SER A 54 0.78 2.00 11.38
C SER A 54 -0.36 2.82 10.79
N PHE A 55 -1.44 2.14 10.38
CA PHE A 55 -2.63 2.80 9.86
C PHE A 55 -3.86 1.91 10.04
N THR A 56 -5.04 2.53 10.11
CA THR A 56 -6.32 1.84 10.12
C THR A 56 -7.02 2.05 8.76
N PRO A 57 -7.39 0.97 8.05
CA PRO A 57 -8.12 1.11 6.79
C PRO A 57 -9.43 1.89 6.97
N PRO A 58 -9.73 2.91 6.14
CA PRO A 58 -10.98 3.67 6.17
C PRO A 58 -12.12 2.88 5.50
N THR A 59 -12.16 1.57 5.71
CA THR A 59 -13.05 0.64 5.02
C THR A 59 -13.65 -0.33 6.02
N ALA A 60 -14.92 -0.71 5.83
CA ALA A 60 -15.50 -1.87 6.51
C ALA A 60 -14.70 -3.16 6.21
N PRO A 61 -14.84 -4.23 7.04
CA PRO A 61 -14.20 -5.52 6.80
C PRO A 61 -14.40 -6.01 5.35
N MET A 62 -13.32 -6.43 4.70
CA MET A 62 -13.34 -6.75 3.26
C MET A 62 -13.21 -8.24 3.01
N GLY A 63 -13.82 -8.75 1.92
CA GLY A 63 -13.61 -10.13 1.48
C GLY A 63 -12.23 -10.34 0.83
N TRP A 64 -11.76 -11.60 0.75
CA TRP A 64 -10.43 -11.96 0.25
C TRP A 64 -10.11 -11.41 -1.15
N GLY A 65 -11.04 -11.51 -2.09
CA GLY A 65 -10.83 -10.99 -3.45
C GLY A 65 -10.62 -9.47 -3.49
N ARG A 66 -11.24 -8.74 -2.57
CA ARG A 66 -11.07 -7.28 -2.44
C ARG A 66 -9.73 -6.93 -1.82
N VAL A 67 -9.32 -7.64 -0.77
CA VAL A 67 -7.99 -7.52 -0.17
C VAL A 67 -6.90 -7.74 -1.23
N GLN A 68 -7.02 -8.83 -2.01
CA GLN A 68 -6.07 -9.14 -3.08
C GLN A 68 -6.00 -8.03 -4.14
N ARG A 69 -7.16 -7.49 -4.55
CA ARG A 69 -7.22 -6.42 -5.55
C ARG A 69 -6.57 -5.12 -5.05
N ILE A 70 -6.85 -4.72 -3.82
CA ILE A 70 -6.26 -3.53 -3.19
C ILE A 70 -4.74 -3.65 -3.14
N LEU A 71 -4.22 -4.78 -2.66
CA LEU A 71 -2.78 -4.99 -2.55
C LEU A 71 -2.10 -5.09 -3.92
N ASN A 72 -2.77 -5.64 -4.93
CA ASN A 72 -2.26 -5.65 -6.31
C ASN A 72 -2.16 -4.23 -6.89
N LEU A 73 -3.16 -3.38 -6.67
CA LEU A 73 -3.11 -1.99 -7.13
C LEU A 73 -2.02 -1.20 -6.42
N ALA A 74 -1.89 -1.35 -5.10
CA ALA A 74 -0.83 -0.69 -4.34
C ALA A 74 0.57 -1.14 -4.82
N ARG A 75 0.76 -2.44 -5.01
CA ARG A 75 2.00 -3.01 -5.57
C ARG A 75 2.29 -2.49 -6.96
N ALA A 76 1.31 -2.50 -7.87
CA ALA A 76 1.48 -2.03 -9.23
C ALA A 76 1.81 -0.53 -9.27
N GLY A 77 1.11 0.28 -8.47
CA GLY A 77 1.37 1.71 -8.36
C GLY A 77 2.79 2.04 -7.87
N LEU A 78 3.27 1.31 -6.86
CA LEU A 78 4.66 1.44 -6.39
C LEU A 78 5.67 0.93 -7.42
N ALA A 79 5.38 -0.18 -8.10
CA ALA A 79 6.24 -0.71 -9.16
C ALA A 79 6.37 0.27 -10.34
N SER A 80 5.32 1.00 -10.70
CA SER A 80 5.36 2.07 -11.71
C SER A 80 6.28 3.24 -11.32
N LEU A 81 6.62 3.37 -10.04
CA LEU A 81 7.60 4.33 -9.51
C LEU A 81 9.01 3.71 -9.39
N GLY A 82 9.21 2.48 -9.86
CA GLY A 82 10.46 1.73 -9.71
C GLY A 82 10.65 1.09 -8.34
N ILE A 83 9.63 1.09 -7.48
CA ILE A 83 9.70 0.53 -6.12
C ILE A 83 9.24 -0.93 -6.12
N GLY A 84 10.18 -1.86 -6.24
CA GLY A 84 9.92 -3.31 -6.19
C GLY A 84 9.85 -3.90 -4.78
N ALA A 85 10.58 -3.33 -3.82
CA ALA A 85 10.63 -3.74 -2.43
C ALA A 85 10.32 -2.52 -1.55
N PRO A 86 9.03 -2.21 -1.32
CA PRO A 86 8.65 -0.97 -0.67
C PRO A 86 8.95 -0.97 0.83
N LEU A 87 9.30 0.21 1.34
CA LEU A 87 9.43 0.47 2.78
C LEU A 87 8.05 0.58 3.45
N PRO A 88 7.93 0.36 4.78
CA PRO A 88 6.67 0.50 5.52
C PRO A 88 5.90 1.79 5.25
N LEU A 89 6.57 2.94 5.27
CA LEU A 89 5.93 4.23 4.94
C LEU A 89 5.47 4.31 3.49
N GLN A 90 6.22 3.76 2.54
CA GLN A 90 5.83 3.75 1.13
C GLN A 90 4.59 2.87 0.90
N MET A 91 4.51 1.73 1.58
CA MET A 91 3.32 0.89 1.58
C MET A 91 2.12 1.61 2.21
N ALA A 92 2.31 2.24 3.37
CA ALA A 92 1.28 3.02 4.03
C ALA A 92 0.78 4.16 3.12
N ALA A 93 1.67 4.90 2.46
CA ALA A 93 1.30 5.96 1.53
C ALA A 93 0.60 5.43 0.26
N ALA A 94 0.99 4.27 -0.26
CA ALA A 94 0.28 3.66 -1.38
C ALA A 94 -1.14 3.21 -1.00
N LEU A 95 -1.35 2.78 0.25
CA LEU A 95 -2.66 2.33 0.72
C LEU A 95 -3.54 3.50 1.19
N MET A 96 -3.00 4.41 2.00
CA MET A 96 -3.73 5.50 2.66
C MET A 96 -3.61 6.85 1.96
N GLY A 97 -2.73 6.95 0.96
CA GLY A 97 -2.35 8.21 0.36
C GLY A 97 -1.26 8.89 1.18
N GLY A 98 -0.55 9.83 0.57
CA GLY A 98 0.56 10.53 1.21
C GLY A 98 1.59 10.96 0.19
N THR A 99 2.71 11.47 0.68
CA THR A 99 3.84 11.86 -0.17
C THR A 99 5.04 11.01 0.19
N ILE A 100 5.69 10.43 -0.81
CA ILE A 100 6.90 9.62 -0.65
C ILE A 100 8.04 10.22 -1.45
N ALA A 101 9.27 9.97 -1.01
CA ALA A 101 10.46 10.27 -1.80
C ALA A 101 10.76 9.10 -2.75
N VAL A 102 11.04 9.44 -4.01
CA VAL A 102 11.49 8.53 -5.06
C VAL A 102 12.71 9.18 -5.72
N GLY A 103 13.92 8.79 -5.28
CA GLY A 103 15.13 9.54 -5.59
C GLY A 103 15.04 10.99 -5.07
N ASP A 104 15.30 11.96 -5.95
CA ASP A 104 15.19 13.40 -5.64
C ASP A 104 13.78 13.99 -5.81
N ALA A 105 12.84 13.20 -6.32
CA ALA A 105 11.46 13.61 -6.52
C ALA A 105 10.57 13.24 -5.33
N LEU A 106 9.63 14.12 -5.01
CA LEU A 106 8.52 13.83 -4.11
C LEU A 106 7.30 13.45 -4.95
N VAL A 107 6.69 12.31 -4.64
CA VAL A 107 5.51 11.82 -5.35
C VAL A 107 4.33 11.77 -4.40
N ARG A 108 3.23 12.41 -4.78
CA ARG A 108 1.97 12.36 -4.02
C ARG A 108 1.14 11.18 -4.49
N LEU A 109 1.02 10.16 -3.64
CA LEU A 109 0.18 8.99 -3.87
C LEU A 109 -1.27 9.27 -3.46
N PRO A 110 -2.25 8.84 -4.26
CA PRO A 110 -3.66 9.11 -3.97
C PRO A 110 -4.23 8.19 -2.87
N GLY A 111 -3.65 6.99 -2.68
CA GLY A 111 -4.06 6.02 -1.68
C GLY A 111 -5.19 5.11 -2.15
N VAL A 112 -4.89 3.83 -2.36
CA VAL A 112 -5.86 2.83 -2.86
C VAL A 112 -7.07 2.71 -1.93
N LEU A 113 -6.85 2.59 -0.61
CA LEU A 113 -7.94 2.47 0.36
C LEU A 113 -8.77 3.73 0.47
N ARG A 114 -8.14 4.91 0.39
CA ARG A 114 -8.86 6.18 0.43
C ARG A 114 -9.76 6.37 -0.78
N MET A 115 -9.20 6.20 -1.97
CA MET A 115 -10.00 6.28 -3.20
C MET A 115 -11.12 5.23 -3.21
N TYR A 116 -10.81 4.00 -2.80
CA TYR A 116 -11.81 2.95 -2.69
C TYR A 116 -12.93 3.30 -1.71
N SER A 117 -12.58 3.81 -0.52
CA SER A 117 -13.56 4.26 0.49
C SER A 117 -14.41 5.45 0.01
N ALA A 118 -13.89 6.26 -0.91
CA ALA A 118 -14.59 7.37 -1.53
C ALA A 118 -15.49 6.96 -2.72
N GLY A 119 -15.57 5.66 -3.02
CA GLY A 119 -16.41 5.13 -4.11
C GLY A 119 -15.75 5.12 -5.49
N ALA A 120 -14.44 5.40 -5.59
CA ALA A 120 -13.73 5.30 -6.86
C ALA A 120 -13.65 3.84 -7.34
N ASP A 121 -13.85 3.63 -8.64
CA ASP A 121 -13.69 2.33 -9.25
C ASP A 121 -12.21 1.99 -9.47
N TRP A 122 -11.93 0.70 -9.68
CA TRP A 122 -10.57 0.19 -9.79
C TRP A 122 -9.75 0.83 -10.92
N THR A 123 -10.42 1.17 -12.02
CA THR A 123 -9.79 1.84 -13.17
C THR A 123 -9.39 3.27 -12.81
N ASP A 124 -10.21 4.00 -12.07
CA ASP A 124 -9.90 5.36 -11.62
C ASP A 124 -8.73 5.36 -10.63
N ILE A 125 -8.69 4.38 -9.74
CA ILE A 125 -7.55 4.19 -8.81
C ILE A 125 -6.27 3.94 -9.61
N ALA A 126 -6.29 3.01 -10.57
CA ALA A 126 -5.12 2.70 -11.39
C ALA A 126 -4.66 3.93 -12.19
N HIS A 127 -5.60 4.68 -12.77
CA HIS A 127 -5.31 5.90 -13.51
C HIS A 127 -4.69 6.98 -12.61
N ALA A 128 -5.22 7.19 -11.41
CA ALA A 128 -4.65 8.15 -10.46
C ALA A 128 -3.20 7.82 -10.08
N PHE A 129 -2.87 6.53 -9.94
CA PHE A 129 -1.47 6.10 -9.75
C PHE A 129 -0.60 6.35 -10.98
N ALA A 130 -1.11 6.12 -12.19
CA ALA A 130 -0.38 6.42 -13.43
C ALA A 130 -0.08 7.94 -13.56
N LEU A 131 -1.04 8.79 -13.19
CA LEU A 131 -0.85 10.25 -13.16
C LEU A 131 0.20 10.66 -12.11
N ALA A 132 0.17 10.04 -10.92
CA ALA A 132 1.17 10.30 -9.88
C ALA A 132 2.59 9.89 -10.32
N ALA A 133 2.73 8.81 -11.08
CA ALA A 133 4.02 8.33 -11.58
C ALA A 133 4.56 9.14 -12.77
N SER A 134 3.68 9.86 -13.48
CA SER A 134 4.05 10.70 -14.62
C SER A 134 4.93 11.89 -14.18
N PRO A 135 5.79 12.45 -15.06
CA PRO A 135 6.65 13.59 -14.71
C PRO A 135 5.89 14.77 -14.11
N THR A 136 4.67 15.03 -14.57
CA THR A 136 3.79 16.08 -14.04
C THR A 136 3.34 15.82 -12.60
N GLY A 137 3.21 14.55 -12.20
CA GLY A 137 2.86 14.15 -10.83
C GLY A 137 4.05 14.14 -9.87
N GLN A 138 5.27 14.17 -10.41
CA GLN A 138 6.51 14.21 -9.64
C GLN A 138 6.87 15.66 -9.30
N LEU A 139 6.97 15.96 -8.02
CA LEU A 139 7.42 17.26 -7.53
C LEU A 139 8.93 17.22 -7.34
N HIS A 140 9.67 17.95 -8.18
CA HIS A 140 11.11 18.07 -7.99
C HIS A 140 11.42 18.97 -6.81
N ARG A 141 12.22 18.48 -5.85
CA ARG A 141 12.77 19.32 -4.78
C ARG A 141 13.77 20.29 -5.43
N ARG A 142 13.34 21.52 -5.74
CA ARG A 142 14.29 22.55 -6.16
C ARG A 142 15.24 22.80 -4.98
N ALA A 143 16.47 22.31 -5.09
CA ALA A 143 17.54 22.70 -4.20
C ALA A 143 17.71 24.21 -4.35
N GLY A 144 17.37 24.94 -3.29
CA GLY A 144 17.72 26.34 -3.18
C GLY A 144 19.23 26.46 -3.01
N THR A 145 20.01 26.38 -4.09
CA THR A 145 21.32 27.03 -4.14
C THR A 145 21.07 28.53 -4.17
N ARG A 146 20.86 29.14 -3.00
CA ARG A 146 21.17 30.56 -2.85
C ARG A 146 22.66 30.64 -2.57
N ALA A 147 23.42 30.70 -3.67
CA ALA A 147 24.74 31.28 -3.65
C ALA A 147 24.63 32.65 -2.98
N ALA A 148 25.37 32.84 -1.90
CA ALA A 148 25.78 34.15 -1.43
C ALA A 148 27.31 34.07 -1.32
N VAL A 149 27.94 34.55 -2.39
CA VAL A 149 29.32 35.04 -2.48
C VAL A 149 29.18 36.57 -2.58
N PRO A 150 30.14 37.40 -2.15
CA PRO A 150 31.30 37.20 -1.28
C PRO A 150 31.12 37.81 0.13
#